data_AF-A0A117M7R0-F1
#
_entry.id   AF-A0A117M7R0-F1
#
_cell.length_a   1.000
_cell.length_b   1.000
_cell.length_c   1.000
_cell.angle_alpha   90.00
_cell.angle_beta   90.00
_cell.angle_gamma   90.00
#
_symmetry.space_group_name_H-M   'P 1'
#
loop_
_entity.id
_entity.type
_entity.pdbx_description
1 polymer ?
#
loop_
_entity_poly.entity_id
_entity_poly.type
_entity_poly.pdbx_seq_one_letter_code
_entity_poly.pdbx_strand_id
1 'polypeptide(L)'
;MVMDLIEKHPILEFKHGKKVKFTFDGDEMEGYEGEPIAAALHANGVRIYRVTPKREQTRGFFCAIGKCSSCFMVVDGVPNVRTCVTPLKTGMRVETQRGKGVIAMDAD
;
A
#
# COMPACT_ATOMS: atom_id res chain seq x y z
N MET A 1 8.11 -8.35 -12.87
CA MET A 1 8.58 -7.16 -13.61
C MET A 1 8.35 -5.96 -12.72
N VAL A 2 9.43 -5.31 -12.29
CA VAL A 2 9.39 -4.00 -11.62
C VAL A 2 8.86 -3.00 -12.66
N MET A 3 7.96 -2.11 -12.25
CA MET A 3 7.42 -1.10 -13.15
C MET A 3 8.19 0.19 -12.95
N ASP A 4 8.64 0.81 -14.03
CA ASP A 4 9.38 2.06 -13.97
C ASP A 4 8.43 3.18 -13.52
N LEU A 5 8.83 3.89 -12.46
CA LEU A 5 8.14 5.11 -12.05
C LEU A 5 8.45 6.22 -13.05
N ILE A 6 7.52 7.15 -13.20
CA ILE A 6 7.72 8.32 -14.07
C ILE A 6 8.86 9.14 -13.44
N GLU A 7 9.95 9.34 -14.18
CA GLU A 7 11.06 10.19 -13.72
C GLU A 7 10.95 11.63 -14.26
N LYS A 8 10.32 11.79 -15.43
CA LYS A 8 10.13 13.07 -16.11
C LYS A 8 8.73 13.12 -16.72
N HIS A 9 8.03 14.23 -16.51
CA HIS A 9 6.70 14.46 -17.08
C HIS A 9 6.74 15.67 -18.03
N PRO A 10 6.15 15.62 -19.23
CA PRO A 10 6.27 16.68 -20.24
C PRO A 10 5.63 18.02 -19.84
N ILE A 11 4.80 18.03 -18.79
CA ILE A 11 4.05 19.21 -18.34
C ILE A 11 4.32 19.56 -16.87
N LEU A 12 4.63 18.57 -16.03
CA LEU A 12 4.67 18.76 -14.58
C LEU A 12 6.11 18.67 -14.09
N GLU A 13 6.50 19.63 -13.25
CA GLU A 13 7.71 19.50 -12.45
C GLU A 13 7.37 18.78 -11.15
N PHE A 14 8.01 17.63 -10.93
CA PHE A 14 7.90 16.88 -9.69
C PHE A 14 9.23 16.18 -9.41
N LYS A 15 9.42 15.78 -8.15
CA LYS A 15 10.55 14.98 -7.73
C LYS A 15 10.05 13.93 -6.76
N HIS A 16 10.52 12.71 -6.92
CA HIS A 16 10.37 11.70 -5.89
C HIS A 16 11.09 12.15 -4.61
N GLY A 17 10.55 11.74 -3.47
CA GLY A 17 11.14 11.99 -2.16
C GLY A 17 12.42 11.18 -1.92
N LYS A 18 12.79 11.04 -0.64
CA LYS A 18 13.90 10.16 -0.24
C LYS A 18 13.50 8.69 -0.43
N LYS A 19 14.37 7.86 -1.01
CA LYS A 19 14.16 6.40 -1.02
C LYS A 19 14.20 5.86 0.42
N VAL A 20 13.21 5.06 0.78
CA VAL A 20 13.10 4.40 2.08
C VAL A 20 12.76 2.92 1.90
N LYS A 21 13.21 2.11 2.86
CA LYS A 21 12.91 0.68 2.92
C LYS A 21 11.67 0.44 3.77
N PHE A 22 10.86 -0.52 3.36
CA PHE A 22 9.70 -1.04 4.09
C PHE A 22 9.57 -2.53 3.79
N THR A 23 8.68 -3.25 4.46
CA THR A 23 8.44 -4.67 4.15
C THR A 23 7.02 -4.88 3.66
N PHE A 24 6.85 -5.79 2.69
CA PHE A 24 5.56 -6.30 2.27
C PHE A 24 5.50 -7.82 2.47
N ASP A 25 4.57 -8.31 3.30
CA ASP A 25 4.43 -9.76 3.60
C ASP A 25 5.75 -10.45 4.02
N GLY A 26 6.65 -9.70 4.66
CA GLY A 26 7.98 -10.15 5.10
C GLY A 26 9.11 -9.87 4.12
N ASP A 27 8.82 -9.55 2.86
CA ASP A 27 9.82 -9.23 1.84
C ASP A 27 10.21 -7.74 1.91
N GLU A 28 11.52 -7.45 1.85
CA GLU A 28 12.02 -6.07 1.81
C GLU A 28 11.69 -5.42 0.46
N MET A 29 11.16 -4.19 0.51
CA MET A 29 10.82 -3.37 -0.65
C MET A 29 11.36 -1.95 -0.48
N GLU A 30 11.49 -1.25 -1.61
CA GLU A 30 11.86 0.17 -1.63
C GLU A 30 10.70 1.04 -2.16
N GLY A 31 10.59 2.24 -1.62
CA GLY A 31 9.66 3.26 -2.11
C GLY A 31 10.16 4.65 -1.76
N TYR A 32 9.36 5.67 -2.04
CA TYR A 32 9.69 7.05 -1.73
C TYR A 32 8.89 7.56 -0.53
N GLU A 33 9.60 8.16 0.42
CA GLU A 33 9.01 8.72 1.64
C GLU A 33 7.97 9.79 1.31
N GLY A 34 6.82 9.74 1.99
CA GLY A 34 5.72 10.69 1.79
C GLY A 34 4.78 10.34 0.64
N GLU A 35 5.19 9.51 -0.33
CA GLU A 35 4.29 9.02 -1.37
C GLU A 35 3.30 7.98 -0.81
N PRO A 36 2.13 7.78 -1.43
CA PRO A 36 1.21 6.74 -1.00
C PRO A 36 1.86 5.35 -0.99
N ILE A 37 1.62 4.56 0.07
CA ILE A 37 2.09 3.16 0.15
C ILE A 37 1.73 2.37 -1.13
N ALA A 38 0.54 2.60 -1.67
CA ALA A 38 0.08 1.95 -2.91
C ALA A 38 0.99 2.23 -4.12
N ALA A 39 1.61 3.41 -4.21
CA ALA A 39 2.54 3.74 -5.28
C ALA A 39 3.79 2.85 -5.20
N ALA A 40 4.38 2.72 -4.01
CA ALA A 40 5.52 1.84 -3.78
C ALA A 40 5.18 0.37 -4.06
N LEU A 41 4.04 -0.13 -3.56
CA LEU A 41 3.56 -1.47 -3.86
C LEU A 41 3.43 -1.69 -5.37
N HIS A 42 2.86 -0.72 -6.09
CA HIS A 42 2.68 -0.82 -7.54
C HIS A 42 4.01 -0.82 -8.30
N ALA A 43 4.98 0.01 -7.91
CA ALA A 43 6.33 0.04 -8.46
C ALA A 43 7.06 -1.30 -8.26
N ASN A 44 6.89 -1.92 -7.08
CA ASN A 44 7.44 -3.24 -6.76
C ASN A 44 6.64 -4.42 -7.34
N GLY A 45 5.69 -4.16 -8.25
CA GLY A 45 4.96 -5.22 -8.95
C GLY A 45 3.77 -5.82 -8.20
N VAL A 46 3.44 -5.33 -7.01
CA VAL A 46 2.26 -5.79 -6.24
C VAL A 46 0.98 -5.27 -6.91
N ARG A 47 0.09 -6.21 -7.26
CA ARG A 47 -1.21 -5.90 -7.92
C ARG A 47 -2.42 -6.34 -7.10
N ILE A 48 -2.24 -7.34 -6.24
CA ILE A 48 -3.28 -7.88 -5.36
C ILE A 48 -2.95 -7.41 -3.94
N TYR A 49 -3.82 -6.60 -3.36
CA TYR A 49 -3.63 -6.05 -2.01
C TYR A 49 -4.43 -6.84 -0.97
N ARG A 50 -5.56 -7.42 -1.40
CA ARG A 50 -6.39 -8.29 -0.57
C ARG A 50 -7.31 -9.15 -1.41
N VAL A 51 -7.86 -10.17 -0.75
CA VAL A 51 -8.95 -11.01 -1.28
C VAL A 51 -10.21 -10.77 -0.46
N THR A 52 -11.35 -10.56 -1.13
CA THR A 52 -12.62 -10.32 -0.44
C THR A 52 -13.10 -11.59 0.27
N PRO A 53 -13.57 -11.52 1.54
CA PRO A 53 -13.86 -12.72 2.32
C PRO A 53 -15.10 -13.50 1.86
N LYS A 54 -16.05 -12.86 1.15
CA LYS A 54 -17.32 -13.52 0.77
C LYS A 54 -17.28 -14.14 -0.63
N ARG A 55 -16.59 -13.51 -1.58
CA ARG A 55 -16.59 -13.90 -3.00
C ARG A 55 -15.19 -14.27 -3.51
N GLU A 56 -14.18 -14.23 -2.65
CA GLU A 56 -12.79 -14.58 -2.98
C GLU A 56 -12.20 -13.80 -4.16
N GLN A 57 -12.75 -12.61 -4.43
CA GLN A 57 -12.27 -11.74 -5.49
C GLN A 57 -11.03 -10.98 -5.05
N THR A 58 -10.03 -10.94 -5.92
CA THR A 58 -8.85 -10.09 -5.75
C THR A 58 -9.22 -8.61 -5.86
N ARG A 59 -8.56 -7.79 -5.05
CA ARG A 59 -8.67 -6.33 -5.07
C ARG A 59 -7.29 -5.72 -5.02
N GLY A 60 -7.12 -4.57 -5.65
CA GLY A 60 -5.84 -3.87 -5.75
C GLY A 60 -6.03 -2.36 -5.91
N PHE A 61 -4.99 -1.71 -6.43
CA PHE A 61 -5.01 -0.29 -6.75
C PHE A 61 -6.12 0.06 -7.76
N PHE A 62 -7.01 0.98 -7.40
CA PHE A 62 -8.17 1.35 -8.23
C PHE A 62 -8.45 2.86 -8.21
N CYS A 63 -9.00 3.40 -7.12
CA CYS A 63 -9.50 4.78 -7.13
C CYS A 63 -8.45 5.85 -6.80
N ALA A 64 -7.34 5.51 -6.15
CA ALA A 64 -6.30 6.44 -5.68
C ALA A 64 -6.75 7.62 -4.78
N ILE A 65 -8.03 7.72 -4.41
CA ILE A 65 -8.60 8.84 -3.63
C ILE A 65 -9.14 8.43 -2.24
N GLY A 66 -8.80 7.25 -1.75
CA GLY A 66 -9.24 6.80 -0.42
C GLY A 66 -10.71 6.37 -0.30
N LYS A 67 -11.45 6.13 -1.39
CA LYS A 67 -12.90 5.80 -1.32
C LYS A 67 -13.27 4.33 -1.49
N CYS A 68 -12.69 3.62 -2.47
CA CYS A 68 -13.23 2.35 -2.99
C CYS A 68 -13.07 1.10 -2.11
N SER A 69 -12.31 1.17 -1.02
CA SER A 69 -12.03 0.02 -0.12
C SER A 69 -11.24 -1.15 -0.75
N SER A 70 -10.81 -1.04 -2.01
CA SER A 70 -9.98 -2.05 -2.68
C SER A 70 -8.54 -2.09 -2.16
N CYS A 71 -8.04 -0.97 -1.63
CA CYS A 71 -6.66 -0.82 -1.17
C CYS A 71 -6.46 -1.10 0.33
N PHE A 72 -7.41 -1.78 0.98
CA PHE A 72 -7.27 -2.09 2.40
C PHE A 72 -6.18 -3.13 2.63
N MET A 73 -5.27 -2.82 3.54
CA MET A 73 -4.19 -3.69 3.97
C MET A 73 -3.98 -3.54 5.48
N VAL A 74 -3.15 -4.39 6.06
CA VAL A 74 -2.66 -4.20 7.42
C VAL A 74 -1.37 -3.39 7.32
N VAL A 75 -1.27 -2.29 8.07
CA VAL A 75 -0.07 -1.46 8.12
C VAL A 75 0.31 -1.24 9.57
N ASP A 76 1.53 -1.65 9.94
CA ASP A 76 2.06 -1.60 11.29
C ASP A 76 1.11 -2.25 12.33
N GLY A 77 0.47 -3.35 11.94
CA GLY A 77 -0.50 -4.07 12.77
C GLY A 77 -1.92 -3.48 12.76
N VAL A 78 -2.14 -2.31 12.15
CA VAL A 78 -3.46 -1.69 12.06
C VAL A 78 -4.21 -2.23 10.82
N PRO A 79 -5.39 -2.85 10.98
CA PRO A 79 -6.17 -3.35 9.85
C PRO A 79 -6.92 -2.24 9.11
N ASN A 80 -7.39 -2.56 7.90
CA ASN A 80 -8.23 -1.70 7.05
C ASN A 80 -7.60 -0.33 6.70
N VAL A 81 -6.27 -0.25 6.69
CA VAL A 81 -5.55 0.97 6.32
C VAL A 81 -5.66 1.23 4.82
N ARG A 82 -5.92 2.48 4.45
CA ARG A 82 -6.07 2.91 3.05
C ARG A 82 -4.71 3.24 2.44
N THR A 83 -4.02 2.23 1.93
CA THR A 83 -2.66 2.41 1.38
C THR A 83 -2.57 3.40 0.21
N CYS A 84 -3.67 3.71 -0.47
CA CYS A 84 -3.69 4.69 -1.56
C CYS A 84 -3.62 6.16 -1.12
N VAL A 85 -3.78 6.45 0.18
CA VAL A 85 -3.68 7.83 0.72
C VAL A 85 -2.78 7.90 1.95
N THR A 86 -2.40 6.75 2.53
CA THR A 86 -1.43 6.70 3.62
C THR A 86 -0.01 6.93 3.10
N PRO A 87 0.71 7.95 3.59
CA PRO A 87 2.10 8.21 3.21
C PRO A 87 3.04 7.10 3.71
N LEU A 88 3.96 6.66 2.85
CA LEU A 88 5.01 5.71 3.20
C LEU A 88 6.06 6.35 4.12
N LYS A 89 6.51 5.59 5.11
CA LYS A 89 7.63 5.94 6.00
C LYS A 89 8.63 4.79 6.06
N THR A 90 9.87 5.11 6.40
CA THR A 90 10.92 4.11 6.61
C THR A 90 10.53 3.10 7.69
N GLY A 91 10.82 1.83 7.45
CA GLY A 91 10.59 0.74 8.40
C GLY A 91 9.13 0.30 8.56
N MET A 92 8.19 0.84 7.79
CA MET A 92 6.80 0.39 7.82
C MET A 92 6.68 -1.09 7.47
N ARG A 93 5.75 -1.77 8.15
CA ARG A 93 5.37 -3.16 7.88
C ARG A 93 4.00 -3.17 7.21
N VAL A 94 3.96 -3.57 5.95
CA VAL A 94 2.74 -3.66 5.16
C VAL A 94 2.43 -5.13 4.92
N GLU A 95 1.20 -5.55 5.16
CA GLU A 95 0.80 -6.95 5.07
C GLU A 95 -0.54 -7.09 4.35
N THR A 96 -0.68 -8.14 3.57
CA THR A 96 -1.92 -8.51 2.90
C THR A 96 -2.98 -8.79 3.95
N GLN A 97 -4.07 -8.02 3.94
CA GLN A 97 -5.16 -8.28 4.87
C GLN A 97 -5.94 -9.53 4.50
N ARG A 98 -6.00 -10.48 5.43
CA ARG A 98 -6.86 -11.66 5.35
C ARG A 98 -8.15 -11.42 6.14
N GLY A 99 -9.30 -11.61 5.49
CA GLY A 99 -10.61 -11.40 6.12
C GLY A 99 -11.07 -9.94 6.17
N LYS A 100 -11.82 -9.60 7.24
CA LYS A 100 -12.45 -8.27 7.44
C LYS A 100 -11.56 -7.27 8.17
N GLY A 101 -10.40 -7.70 8.68
CA GLY A 101 -9.63 -6.95 9.67
C GLY A 101 -10.31 -7.06 11.03
N VAL A 102 -9.55 -7.42 12.07
CA VAL A 102 -10.03 -7.55 13.45
C VAL A 102 -9.27 -6.53 14.27
N ILE A 103 -10.01 -5.69 15.00
CA ILE A 103 -9.43 -4.81 16.00
C ILE A 103 -9.47 -5.60 17.30
N ALA A 104 -8.36 -5.67 18.03
CA ALA A 104 -8.37 -6.20 19.38
C ALA A 104 -9.31 -5.29 20.20
N MET A 105 -10.38 -5.87 20.75
CA MET A 105 -11.12 -5.17 21.79
C MET A 105 -10.26 -5.30 23.03
N ASP A 106 -9.67 -4.20 23.48
CA ASP A 106 -9.08 -4.15 24.81
C ASP A 106 -10.21 -4.47 25.81
N ALA A 107 -9.95 -5.43 26.68
CA ALA A 107 -10.87 -5.80 27.74
C ALA A 107 -10.76 -4.76 28.86
N ASP A 108 -11.51 -3.67 28.73
CA ASP A 108 -11.85 -2.76 29.83
C ASP A 108 -13.33 -2.95 30.22
#